data_AF-A8M3T7-F1
#
_entry.id   AF-A8M3T7-F1
#
_cell.length_a   1.000
_cell.length_b   1.000
_cell.length_c   1.000
_cell.angle_alpha   90.00
_cell.angle_beta   90.00
_cell.angle_gamma   90.00
#
_symmetry.space_group_name_H-M   'P 1'
#
loop_
_entity.id
_entity.type
_entity.pdbx_description
1 polymer ?
#
loop_
_entity_poly.entity_id
_entity_poly.type
_entity_poly.pdbx_seq_one_letter_code
_entity_poly.pdbx_strand_id
1 'polypeptide(L)'
;MSDPSGTPLPRDGGWAAYTDHSRRLSALLKDERARAERRAAASRDGLTAVDRLTHRVAAQRQHLHQLAVTLRLPEPQVGGIAPGPISDPAEALRRAATAADAADAAAENAHRRAAQPPLLPGLTPLARNSLVYATAAILGSFASLLMFVISPDTNFGHIPWQLVPWSLCGLPALAFFAGYLTISLVGQPRIAGGGGTRSARAGGVICFVGMPILWFIFIAATRG
;
A
#
# COMPACT_ATOMS: atom_id res chain seq x y z
N MET A 1 82.39 -56.51 14.25
CA MET A 1 81.57 -57.64 14.73
C MET A 1 80.47 -57.07 15.62
N SER A 2 79.35 -56.67 15.01
CA SER A 2 78.13 -56.25 15.72
C SER A 2 76.94 -56.60 14.83
N ASP A 3 76.11 -57.46 15.37
CA ASP A 3 74.97 -58.14 14.78
C ASP A 3 73.78 -57.16 14.63
N PRO A 4 73.16 -56.99 13.44
CA PRO A 4 71.96 -56.17 13.31
C PRO A 4 70.77 -56.94 13.88
N SER A 5 70.30 -56.51 15.04
CA SER A 5 69.09 -56.96 15.70
C SER A 5 67.90 -56.88 14.75
N GLY A 6 67.59 -58.02 14.11
CA GLY A 6 66.40 -58.20 13.30
C GLY A 6 65.17 -58.10 14.19
N THR A 7 64.47 -56.97 14.11
CA THR A 7 63.07 -56.88 14.52
C THR A 7 62.31 -58.01 13.82
N PRO A 8 61.74 -58.98 14.55
CA PRO A 8 61.01 -60.07 13.93
C PRO A 8 59.76 -59.46 13.29
N LEU A 9 59.75 -59.41 11.96
CA LEU A 9 58.55 -59.15 11.18
C LEU A 9 57.49 -60.18 11.60
N PRO A 10 56.26 -59.75 11.94
CA PRO A 10 55.20 -60.68 12.32
C PRO A 10 54.92 -61.62 11.16
N ARG A 11 55.40 -62.87 11.28
CA ARG A 11 54.99 -63.97 10.42
C ARG A 11 53.55 -64.30 10.80
N ASP A 12 52.70 -64.21 9.78
CA ASP A 12 51.31 -64.66 9.75
C ASP A 12 50.28 -63.61 10.27
N GLY A 13 49.93 -62.65 9.39
CA GLY A 13 48.74 -61.80 9.51
C GLY A 13 48.98 -60.27 9.56
N GLY A 14 50.20 -59.82 9.87
CA GLY A 14 50.48 -58.40 10.13
C GLY A 14 50.28 -57.45 8.94
N TRP A 15 50.67 -57.86 7.73
CA TRP A 15 50.53 -57.01 6.53
C TRP A 15 49.08 -56.90 6.05
N ALA A 16 48.32 -57.99 6.16
CA ALA A 16 46.88 -57.99 5.87
C ALA A 16 46.13 -57.08 6.85
N ALA A 17 46.43 -57.17 8.15
CA ALA A 17 45.87 -56.28 9.17
C ALA A 17 46.24 -54.80 8.92
N TYR A 18 47.50 -54.52 8.57
CA TYR A 18 47.94 -53.16 8.23
C TYR A 18 47.18 -52.58 7.02
N THR A 19 46.98 -53.37 5.96
CA THR A 19 46.22 -52.90 4.79
C THR A 19 44.74 -52.75 5.03
N ASP A 20 44.15 -53.52 5.94
CA ASP A 20 42.77 -53.28 6.37
C ASP A 20 42.68 -51.99 7.20
N HIS A 21 43.59 -51.78 8.15
CA HIS A 21 43.64 -50.56 8.96
C HIS A 21 43.88 -49.29 8.12
N SER A 22 44.79 -49.32 7.15
CA SER A 22 45.04 -48.19 6.25
C SER A 22 43.86 -47.92 5.31
N ARG A 23 43.14 -48.96 4.86
CA ARG A 23 41.89 -48.81 4.10
C ARG A 23 40.79 -48.18 4.95
N ARG A 24 40.60 -48.62 6.20
CA ARG A 24 39.64 -48.02 7.15
C ARG A 24 39.97 -46.56 7.45
N LEU A 25 41.24 -46.24 7.72
CA LEU A 25 41.68 -44.86 7.96
C LEU A 25 41.44 -43.98 6.73
N SER A 26 41.76 -44.49 5.53
CA SER A 26 41.50 -43.78 4.28
C SER A 26 40.01 -43.53 4.05
N ALA A 27 39.16 -44.50 4.38
CA ALA A 27 37.71 -44.36 4.31
C ALA A 27 37.19 -43.30 5.30
N LEU A 28 37.67 -43.31 6.54
CA LEU A 28 37.33 -42.31 7.56
C LEU A 28 37.77 -40.89 7.15
N LEU A 29 39.00 -40.74 6.65
CA LEU A 29 39.49 -39.45 6.18
C LEU A 29 38.68 -38.92 4.98
N LYS A 30 38.24 -39.81 4.08
CA LYS A 30 37.35 -39.44 2.97
C LYS A 30 35.97 -38.99 3.48
N ASP A 31 35.39 -39.69 4.44
CA ASP A 31 34.08 -39.31 5.00
C ASP A 31 34.16 -37.98 5.77
N GLU A 32 35.20 -37.77 6.58
CA GLU A 32 35.40 -36.49 7.29
C GLU A 32 35.64 -35.33 6.33
N ARG A 33 36.42 -35.52 5.25
CA ARG A 33 36.54 -34.52 4.18
C ARG A 33 35.21 -34.22 3.52
N ALA A 34 34.42 -35.23 3.18
CA ALA A 34 33.10 -35.05 2.61
C ALA A 34 32.14 -34.33 3.58
N ARG A 35 32.24 -34.56 4.90
CA ARG A 35 31.46 -33.81 5.91
C ARG A 35 31.92 -32.35 6.01
N ALA A 36 33.24 -32.10 6.01
CA ALA A 36 33.80 -30.76 6.05
C ALA A 36 33.41 -29.95 4.80
N GLU A 37 33.49 -30.56 3.61
CA GLU A 37 33.06 -29.95 2.35
C GLU A 37 31.57 -29.63 2.37
N ARG A 38 30.72 -30.55 2.85
CA ARG A 38 29.27 -30.31 3.01
C ARG A 38 28.97 -29.14 3.95
N ARG A 39 29.67 -29.03 5.09
CA ARG A 39 29.52 -27.89 6.01
C ARG A 39 30.00 -26.58 5.40
N ALA A 40 31.12 -26.60 4.70
CA ALA A 40 31.68 -25.43 4.04
C ALA A 40 30.77 -24.93 2.88
N ALA A 41 30.14 -25.85 2.14
CA ALA A 41 29.15 -25.52 1.13
C ALA A 41 27.89 -24.91 1.77
N ALA A 42 27.32 -25.56 2.79
CA ALA A 42 26.15 -25.03 3.50
C ALA A 42 26.39 -23.64 4.12
N SER A 43 27.60 -23.39 4.63
CA SER A 43 27.97 -22.06 5.16
C SER A 43 28.01 -20.99 4.07
N ARG A 44 28.57 -21.31 2.89
CA ARG A 44 28.62 -20.41 1.74
C ARG A 44 27.22 -20.10 1.20
N ASP A 45 26.37 -21.11 1.13
CA ASP A 45 24.98 -20.95 0.70
C ASP A 45 24.20 -20.07 1.69
N GLY A 46 24.41 -20.28 2.99
CA GLY A 46 23.82 -19.46 4.05
C GLY A 46 24.24 -18.00 3.96
N LEU A 47 25.54 -17.72 3.78
CA LEU A 47 26.05 -16.34 3.62
C LEU A 47 25.44 -15.67 2.38
N THR A 48 25.36 -16.39 1.27
CA THR A 48 24.74 -15.89 0.03
C THR A 48 23.26 -15.57 0.24
N ALA A 49 22.54 -16.39 1.02
CA ALA A 49 21.14 -16.14 1.35
C ALA A 49 20.95 -14.90 2.23
N VAL A 50 21.81 -14.70 3.25
CA VAL A 50 21.80 -13.50 4.09
C VAL A 50 22.06 -12.25 3.26
N ASP A 51 23.04 -12.29 2.36
CA ASP A 51 23.40 -11.15 1.52
C ASP A 51 22.24 -10.75 0.59
N ARG A 52 21.60 -11.73 -0.04
CA ARG A 52 20.39 -11.50 -0.86
C ARG A 52 19.25 -10.88 -0.05
N LEU A 53 18.99 -11.38 1.16
CA LEU A 53 17.96 -10.81 2.04
C LEU A 53 18.30 -9.38 2.45
N THR A 54 19.56 -9.10 2.76
CA THR A 54 20.04 -7.77 3.13
C THR A 54 19.84 -6.79 1.98
N HIS A 55 20.25 -7.16 0.77
CA HIS A 55 20.02 -6.36 -0.43
C HIS A 55 18.54 -6.11 -0.69
N ARG A 56 17.69 -7.13 -0.55
CA ARG A 56 16.24 -6.99 -0.74
C ARG A 56 15.62 -6.04 0.27
N VAL A 57 15.93 -6.18 1.56
CA VAL A 57 15.41 -5.31 2.63
C VAL A 57 15.90 -3.86 2.45
N ALA A 58 17.14 -3.66 2.00
CA ALA A 58 17.65 -2.33 1.68
C ALA A 58 16.86 -1.68 0.54
N ALA A 59 16.57 -2.42 -0.54
CA ALA A 59 15.75 -1.95 -1.64
C ALA A 59 14.31 -1.61 -1.19
N GLN A 60 13.70 -2.47 -0.36
CA GLN A 60 12.37 -2.23 0.24
C GLN A 60 12.33 -0.94 1.05
N ARG A 61 13.34 -0.73 1.92
CA ARG A 61 13.47 0.50 2.71
C ARG A 61 13.54 1.74 1.83
N GLN A 62 14.37 1.70 0.79
CA GLN A 62 14.50 2.84 -0.12
C GLN A 62 13.20 3.14 -0.87
N HIS A 63 12.49 2.09 -1.31
CA HIS A 63 11.17 2.24 -1.92
C HIS A 63 10.15 2.87 -0.96
N LEU A 64 10.11 2.44 0.31
CA LEU A 64 9.24 3.03 1.33
C LEU A 64 9.55 4.50 1.60
N HIS A 65 10.83 4.88 1.69
CA HIS A 65 11.22 6.29 1.84
C HIS A 65 10.78 7.12 0.63
N GLN A 66 10.99 6.62 -0.59
CA GLN A 66 10.55 7.30 -1.81
C GLN A 66 9.03 7.50 -1.83
N LEU A 67 8.27 6.50 -1.38
CA LEU A 67 6.82 6.54 -1.31
C LEU A 67 6.32 7.54 -0.24
N ALA A 68 6.98 7.58 0.93
CA ALA A 68 6.69 8.55 1.98
C ALA A 68 6.95 9.99 1.51
N VAL A 69 8.07 10.25 0.81
CA VAL A 69 8.38 11.56 0.22
C VAL A 69 7.32 11.96 -0.82
N THR A 70 6.97 11.03 -1.72
CA THR A 70 5.96 11.28 -2.77
C THR A 70 4.60 11.62 -2.18
N LEU A 71 4.20 10.93 -1.10
CA LEU A 71 2.92 11.13 -0.41
C LEU A 71 2.95 12.25 0.65
N ARG A 72 4.10 12.90 0.86
CA ARG A 72 4.35 13.89 1.93
C ARG A 72 3.95 13.38 3.32
N LEU A 73 4.23 12.10 3.59
CA LEU A 73 4.00 11.47 4.88
C LEU A 73 5.26 11.56 5.77
N PRO A 74 5.11 11.47 7.10
CA PRO A 74 6.25 11.34 8.00
C PRO A 74 7.09 10.12 7.63
N GLU A 75 8.39 10.21 7.90
CA GLU A 75 9.34 9.15 7.54
C GLU A 75 8.99 7.83 8.26
N PRO A 76 8.94 6.70 7.53
CA PRO A 76 8.59 5.41 8.12
C PRO A 76 9.66 4.98 9.11
N GLN A 77 9.24 4.60 10.32
CA GLN A 77 10.15 4.08 11.34
C GLN A 77 10.53 2.65 10.95
N VAL A 78 11.76 2.49 10.45
CA VAL A 78 12.33 1.19 10.11
C VAL A 78 13.21 0.73 11.26
N GLY A 79 12.66 -0.18 12.08
CA GLY A 79 13.36 -0.76 13.22
C GLY A 79 12.37 -1.36 14.22
N GLY A 80 12.51 -2.66 14.47
CA GLY A 80 11.68 -3.39 15.44
C GLY A 80 12.49 -4.53 16.04
N ILE A 81 12.16 -4.90 17.28
CA ILE A 81 12.83 -5.98 18.01
C ILE A 81 12.44 -7.30 17.33
N ALA A 82 13.42 -8.06 16.84
CA ALA A 82 13.19 -9.37 16.26
C ALA A 82 12.63 -10.34 17.34
N PRO A 83 11.65 -11.19 17.01
CA PRO A 83 11.02 -12.06 17.99
C PRO A 83 11.96 -13.18 18.43
N GLY A 84 12.59 -13.00 19.59
CA GLY A 84 13.32 -14.02 20.36
C GLY A 84 14.56 -14.63 19.67
N PRO A 85 15.47 -15.25 20.44
CA PRO A 85 16.60 -15.96 19.85
C PRO A 85 16.12 -17.23 19.11
N ILE A 86 16.55 -17.38 17.86
CA ILE A 86 16.28 -18.56 17.03
C ILE A 86 17.53 -19.43 17.02
N SER A 87 17.42 -20.66 17.50
CA SER A 87 18.57 -21.58 17.60
C SER A 87 18.98 -22.22 16.27
N ASP A 88 18.04 -22.35 15.32
CA ASP A 88 18.31 -22.90 13.98
C ASP A 88 18.49 -21.78 12.93
N PRO A 89 19.68 -21.66 12.31
CA PRO A 89 19.93 -20.64 11.29
C PRO A 89 19.05 -20.80 10.03
N ALA A 90 18.65 -22.02 9.67
CA ALA A 90 17.80 -22.25 8.50
C ALA A 90 16.36 -21.77 8.75
N GLU A 91 15.84 -22.00 9.96
CA GLU A 91 14.58 -21.42 10.41
C GLU A 91 14.65 -19.88 10.49
N ALA A 92 15.75 -19.32 10.98
CA ALA A 92 15.94 -17.87 11.04
C ALA A 92 15.87 -17.23 9.65
N LEU A 93 16.54 -17.83 8.66
CA LEU A 93 16.49 -17.39 7.26
C LEU A 93 15.09 -17.50 6.65
N ARG A 94 14.37 -18.60 6.90
CA ARG A 94 12.98 -18.76 6.43
C ARG A 94 12.06 -17.70 7.02
N ARG A 95 12.16 -17.43 8.32
CA ARG A 95 11.36 -16.38 8.97
C ARG A 95 11.68 -15.00 8.41
N ALA A 96 12.95 -14.69 8.22
CA ALA A 96 13.38 -13.44 7.61
C ALA A 96 12.81 -13.28 6.18
N ALA A 97 12.85 -14.34 5.37
CA ALA A 97 12.26 -14.33 4.04
C ALA A 97 10.74 -14.11 4.07
N THR A 98 10.01 -14.86 4.92
CA THR A 98 8.56 -14.68 5.06
C THR A 98 8.16 -13.30 5.57
N ALA A 99 8.96 -12.70 6.46
CA ALA A 99 8.72 -11.33 6.93
C ALA A 99 8.95 -10.31 5.81
N ALA A 100 9.99 -10.50 4.99
CA ALA A 100 10.24 -9.66 3.82
C ALA A 100 9.11 -9.79 2.78
N ASP A 101 8.60 -11.00 2.54
CA ASP A 101 7.45 -11.24 1.64
C ASP A 101 6.16 -10.58 2.18
N ALA A 102 5.91 -10.70 3.48
CA ALA A 102 4.76 -10.06 4.11
C ALA A 102 4.85 -8.52 4.04
N ALA A 103 6.04 -7.96 4.18
CA ALA A 103 6.29 -6.53 4.03
C ALA A 103 6.02 -6.05 2.60
N ASP A 104 6.46 -6.80 1.57
CA ASP A 104 6.16 -6.50 0.17
C ASP A 104 4.66 -6.54 -0.11
N ALA A 105 3.97 -7.59 0.34
CA ALA A 105 2.52 -7.69 0.18
C ALA A 105 1.78 -6.53 0.86
N ALA A 106 2.22 -6.12 2.05
CA ALA A 106 1.67 -4.97 2.76
C ALA A 106 1.92 -3.65 2.02
N ALA A 107 3.12 -3.47 1.44
CA ALA A 107 3.47 -2.30 0.64
C ALA A 107 2.62 -2.22 -0.64
N GLU A 108 2.46 -3.31 -1.37
CA GLU A 108 1.61 -3.41 -2.56
C GLU A 108 0.14 -3.08 -2.23
N ASN A 109 -0.36 -3.59 -1.10
CA ASN A 109 -1.71 -3.30 -0.61
C ASN A 109 -1.89 -1.83 -0.19
N ALA A 110 -0.86 -1.21 0.39
CA ALA A 110 -0.85 0.20 0.72
C ALA A 110 -0.82 1.06 -0.56
N HIS A 111 -0.01 0.68 -1.55
CA HIS A 111 0.06 1.36 -2.85
C HIS A 111 -1.28 1.29 -3.59
N ARG A 112 -1.91 0.10 -3.66
CA ARG A 112 -3.25 -0.07 -4.24
C ARG A 112 -4.30 0.79 -3.54
N ARG A 113 -4.28 0.87 -2.21
CA ARG A 113 -5.21 1.73 -1.45
C ARG A 113 -4.93 3.21 -1.65
N ALA A 114 -3.66 3.61 -1.76
CA ALA A 114 -3.28 5.00 -2.04
C ALA A 114 -3.61 5.44 -3.47
N ALA A 115 -3.60 4.50 -4.43
CA ALA A 115 -4.00 4.71 -5.82
C ALA A 115 -5.52 4.75 -6.00
N GLN A 116 -6.30 4.20 -5.05
CA GLN A 116 -7.76 4.26 -5.10
C GLN A 116 -8.27 5.58 -4.54
N PRO A 117 -9.12 6.31 -5.29
CA PRO A 117 -9.73 7.52 -4.77
C PRO A 117 -10.71 7.18 -3.62
N PRO A 118 -10.65 7.89 -2.49
CA PRO A 118 -11.36 7.53 -1.26
C PRO A 118 -12.88 7.67 -1.34
N LEU A 119 -13.41 8.40 -2.33
CA LEU A 119 -14.83 8.49 -2.59
C LEU A 119 -15.23 7.51 -3.71
N LEU A 120 -16.04 6.50 -3.35
CA LEU A 120 -16.76 5.59 -4.25
C LEU A 120 -15.85 4.79 -5.21
N PRO A 121 -15.10 3.79 -4.69
CA PRO A 121 -14.04 3.06 -5.41
C PRO A 121 -14.52 2.19 -6.59
N GLY A 122 -15.83 2.07 -6.82
CA GLY A 122 -16.41 1.30 -7.93
C GLY A 122 -17.12 2.13 -9.01
N LEU A 123 -17.21 3.46 -8.85
CA LEU A 123 -17.92 4.32 -9.80
C LEU A 123 -16.98 5.00 -10.79
N THR A 124 -17.46 5.20 -12.02
CA THR A 124 -16.74 5.98 -13.02
C THR A 124 -16.49 7.41 -12.53
N PRO A 125 -15.40 8.08 -12.95
CA PRO A 125 -15.11 9.46 -12.53
C PRO A 125 -16.27 10.43 -12.75
N LEU A 126 -17.06 10.20 -13.81
CA LEU A 126 -18.25 10.97 -14.13
C LEU A 126 -19.38 10.74 -13.11
N ALA A 127 -19.67 9.47 -12.77
CA ALA A 127 -20.73 9.09 -11.84
C ALA A 127 -20.45 9.57 -10.41
N ARG A 128 -19.17 9.58 -10.01
CA ARG A 128 -18.77 10.14 -8.71
C ARG A 128 -18.96 11.66 -8.66
N ASN A 129 -18.49 12.36 -9.70
CA ASN A 129 -18.61 13.81 -9.76
C ASN A 129 -20.09 14.23 -9.81
N SER A 130 -20.93 13.53 -10.57
CA SER A 130 -22.36 13.82 -10.64
C SER A 130 -23.07 13.63 -9.30
N LEU A 131 -22.72 12.60 -8.52
CA LEU A 131 -23.31 12.38 -7.20
C LEU A 131 -22.98 13.52 -6.23
N VAL A 132 -21.73 13.96 -6.19
CA VAL A 132 -21.29 15.06 -5.32
C VAL A 132 -21.96 16.38 -5.70
N TYR A 133 -22.02 16.69 -7.00
CA TYR A 133 -22.73 17.89 -7.48
C TYR A 133 -24.24 17.80 -7.21
N ALA A 134 -24.86 16.63 -7.35
CA ALA A 134 -26.28 16.43 -7.07
C ALA A 134 -26.60 16.63 -5.58
N THR A 135 -25.80 16.05 -4.67
CA THR A 135 -25.99 16.25 -3.22
C THR A 135 -25.79 17.72 -2.83
N ALA A 136 -24.77 18.38 -3.38
CA ALA A 136 -24.54 19.81 -3.13
C ALA A 136 -25.70 20.69 -3.65
N ALA A 137 -26.23 20.38 -4.85
CA ALA A 137 -27.39 21.08 -5.41
C ALA A 137 -28.66 20.86 -4.58
N ILE A 138 -28.90 19.64 -4.08
CA ILE A 138 -30.03 19.32 -3.19
C ILE A 138 -29.89 20.10 -1.88
N LEU A 139 -28.72 20.08 -1.23
CA LEU A 139 -28.49 20.78 0.03
C LEU A 139 -28.67 22.30 -0.11
N GLY A 140 -28.12 22.88 -1.20
CA GLY A 140 -28.30 24.28 -1.53
C GLY A 140 -29.76 24.64 -1.75
N SER A 141 -30.53 23.77 -2.40
CA SER A 141 -31.96 23.98 -2.63
C SER A 141 -32.76 23.94 -1.33
N PHE A 142 -32.44 23.01 -0.42
CA PHE A 142 -33.03 22.96 0.92
C PHE A 142 -32.69 24.21 1.74
N ALA A 143 -31.46 24.71 1.67
CA ALA A 143 -31.07 25.94 2.35
C ALA A 143 -31.85 27.16 1.81
N SER A 144 -32.04 27.26 0.50
CA SER A 144 -32.88 28.29 -0.12
C SER A 144 -34.32 28.22 0.38
N LEU A 145 -34.91 27.01 0.36
CA LEU A 145 -36.28 26.77 0.83
C LEU A 145 -36.44 27.12 2.31
N LEU A 146 -35.49 26.72 3.16
CA LEU A 146 -35.49 27.01 4.59
C LEU A 146 -35.40 28.51 4.87
N MET A 147 -34.56 29.24 4.11
CA MET A 147 -34.47 30.70 4.22
C MET A 147 -35.80 31.38 3.87
N PHE A 148 -36.53 30.87 2.86
CA PHE A 148 -37.86 31.38 2.52
C PHE A 148 -38.92 31.09 3.60
N VAL A 149 -38.86 29.92 4.25
CA VAL A 149 -39.80 29.54 5.33
C VAL A 149 -39.57 30.34 6.61
N ILE A 150 -38.33 30.69 6.92
CA ILE A 150 -37.97 31.42 8.15
C ILE A 150 -38.12 32.94 7.97
N SER A 151 -38.25 33.44 6.73
CA SER A 151 -38.39 34.87 6.46
C SER A 151 -39.70 35.42 7.06
N PRO A 152 -39.63 36.41 7.98
CA PRO A 152 -40.77 36.89 8.74
C PRO A 152 -41.82 37.65 7.90
N ASP A 153 -41.45 38.12 6.70
CA ASP A 153 -42.35 38.76 5.74
C ASP A 153 -42.92 37.73 4.75
N THR A 154 -43.73 36.78 5.23
CA THR A 154 -44.31 35.72 4.38
C THR A 154 -45.56 36.20 3.64
N ASN A 155 -45.41 37.21 2.77
CA ASN A 155 -46.31 37.34 1.62
C ASN A 155 -45.85 36.32 0.58
N PHE A 156 -46.33 35.08 0.72
CA PHE A 156 -46.09 33.93 -0.17
C PHE A 156 -46.30 34.25 -1.66
N GLY A 157 -45.33 34.92 -2.30
CA GLY A 157 -45.39 35.25 -3.72
C GLY A 157 -44.60 36.46 -4.20
N HIS A 158 -44.22 37.41 -3.34
CA HIS A 158 -43.42 38.56 -3.76
C HIS A 158 -41.96 38.40 -3.35
N ILE A 159 -41.15 37.86 -4.26
CA ILE A 159 -39.70 37.86 -4.12
C ILE A 159 -39.24 39.31 -4.32
N PRO A 160 -38.59 39.95 -3.33
CA PRO A 160 -38.02 41.28 -3.50
C PRO A 160 -37.12 41.27 -4.72
N TRP A 161 -37.27 42.25 -5.62
CA TRP A 161 -36.50 42.33 -6.87
C TRP A 161 -34.98 42.27 -6.63
N GLN A 162 -34.53 42.70 -5.44
CA GLN A 162 -33.16 42.67 -4.98
C GLN A 162 -32.62 41.25 -4.68
N LEU A 163 -33.49 40.32 -4.31
CA LEU A 163 -33.15 38.92 -3.99
C LEU A 163 -33.26 37.99 -5.20
N VAL A 164 -33.93 38.43 -6.28
CA VAL A 164 -34.05 37.66 -7.53
C VAL A 164 -32.68 37.31 -8.14
N PRO A 165 -31.71 38.24 -8.27
CA PRO A 165 -30.38 37.91 -8.79
C PRO A 165 -29.60 36.97 -7.86
N TRP A 166 -29.78 37.12 -6.54
CA TRP A 166 -29.10 36.29 -5.54
C TRP A 166 -29.64 34.86 -5.53
N SER A 167 -30.95 34.69 -5.68
CA SER A 167 -31.62 33.39 -5.79
C SER A 167 -31.30 32.70 -7.12
N LEU A 168 -31.29 33.44 -8.23
CA LEU A 168 -31.10 32.90 -9.57
C LEU A 168 -29.63 32.60 -9.90
N CYS A 169 -28.68 33.40 -9.39
CA CYS A 169 -27.26 33.26 -9.73
C CYS A 169 -26.35 33.00 -8.52
N GLY A 170 -26.65 33.58 -7.35
CA GLY A 170 -25.78 33.50 -6.17
C GLY A 170 -25.77 32.11 -5.51
N LEU A 171 -26.95 31.57 -5.22
CA LEU A 171 -27.11 30.25 -4.61
C LEU A 171 -26.62 29.08 -5.50
N PRO A 172 -26.93 29.04 -6.81
CA PRO A 172 -26.36 28.05 -7.72
C PRO A 172 -24.85 28.15 -7.84
N ALA A 173 -24.28 29.37 -7.85
CA ALA A 173 -22.84 29.57 -7.85
C ALA A 173 -22.20 29.06 -6.56
N LEU A 174 -22.75 29.36 -5.38
CA LEU A 174 -22.24 28.85 -4.10
C LEU A 174 -22.29 27.32 -4.01
N ALA A 175 -23.41 26.71 -4.45
CA ALA A 175 -23.52 25.24 -4.50
C ALA A 175 -22.52 24.62 -5.48
N PHE A 176 -22.28 25.26 -6.62
CA PHE A 176 -21.27 24.85 -7.60
C PHE A 176 -19.86 24.95 -7.01
N PHE A 177 -19.50 26.08 -6.38
CA PHE A 177 -18.19 26.25 -5.77
C PHE A 177 -17.98 25.31 -4.58
N ALA A 178 -18.99 25.08 -3.74
CA ALA A 178 -18.92 24.13 -2.63
C ALA A 178 -18.73 22.68 -3.14
N GLY A 179 -19.48 22.27 -4.17
CA GLY A 179 -19.32 20.98 -4.81
C GLY A 179 -17.95 20.84 -5.50
N TYR A 180 -17.51 21.87 -6.21
CA TYR A 180 -16.21 21.93 -6.89
C TYR A 180 -15.05 21.86 -5.89
N LEU A 181 -15.14 22.57 -4.77
CA LEU A 181 -14.14 22.58 -3.71
C LEU A 181 -14.11 21.23 -2.99
N THR A 182 -15.27 20.63 -2.72
CA THR A 182 -15.37 19.28 -2.13
C THR A 182 -14.73 18.22 -3.03
N ILE A 183 -14.98 18.26 -4.34
CA ILE A 183 -14.33 17.37 -5.31
C ILE A 183 -12.83 17.67 -5.42
N SER A 184 -12.42 18.92 -5.25
CA SER A 184 -11.01 19.31 -5.31
C SER A 184 -10.24 18.89 -4.05
N LEU A 185 -10.84 18.92 -2.87
CA LEU A 185 -10.20 18.47 -1.63
C LEU A 185 -10.26 16.95 -1.46
N VAL A 186 -11.38 16.31 -1.81
CA VAL A 186 -11.62 14.89 -1.50
C VAL A 186 -11.45 13.99 -2.73
N GLY A 187 -11.54 14.54 -3.93
CA GLY A 187 -11.44 13.80 -5.20
C GLY A 187 -10.03 13.68 -5.78
N GLN A 188 -9.02 14.34 -5.19
CA GLN A 188 -7.64 14.17 -5.63
C GLN A 188 -7.06 12.84 -5.11
N PRO A 189 -6.59 11.96 -6.00
CA PRO A 189 -5.77 10.83 -5.57
C PRO A 189 -4.50 11.38 -4.91
N ARG A 190 -4.10 10.78 -3.79
CA ARG A 190 -2.94 11.22 -2.98
C ARG A 190 -1.61 11.13 -3.74
N ILE A 191 -1.61 10.45 -4.89
CA ILE A 191 -0.46 10.29 -5.80
C ILE A 191 -0.59 11.29 -6.96
N ALA A 192 0.37 12.20 -7.07
CA ALA A 192 0.44 13.18 -8.15
C ALA A 192 0.64 12.46 -9.49
N GLY A 193 -0.40 12.44 -10.34
CA GLY A 193 -0.34 11.82 -11.67
C GLY A 193 -1.67 11.24 -12.15
N GLY A 194 -2.59 10.89 -11.25
CA GLY A 194 -3.95 10.48 -11.60
C GLY A 194 -4.83 11.69 -11.88
N GLY A 195 -4.69 12.31 -13.05
CA GLY A 195 -5.56 13.38 -13.51
C GLY A 195 -7.01 12.91 -13.64
N GLY A 196 -7.74 12.91 -12.53
CA GLY A 196 -9.19 12.78 -12.54
C GLY A 196 -9.75 13.94 -13.34
N THR A 197 -10.27 13.64 -14.53
CA THR A 197 -10.78 14.62 -15.48
C THR A 197 -11.82 15.49 -14.78
N ARG A 198 -11.44 16.74 -14.51
CA ARG A 198 -12.31 17.74 -13.88
C ARG A 198 -13.45 18.02 -14.84
N SER A 199 -14.63 17.46 -14.59
CA SER A 199 -15.82 17.81 -15.35
C SER A 199 -16.49 19.05 -14.75
N ALA A 200 -15.80 20.18 -14.80
CA ALA A 200 -16.36 21.48 -14.40
C ALA A 200 -17.64 21.79 -15.20
N ARG A 201 -17.69 21.33 -16.46
CA ARG A 201 -18.88 21.40 -17.33
C ARG A 201 -20.07 20.63 -16.77
N ALA A 202 -19.88 19.40 -16.27
CA ALA A 202 -21.00 18.64 -15.68
C ALA A 202 -21.51 19.26 -14.38
N GLY A 203 -20.62 19.79 -13.53
CA GLY A 203 -21.03 20.51 -12.32
C GLY A 203 -21.84 21.77 -12.65
N GLY A 204 -21.42 22.53 -13.66
CA GLY A 204 -22.14 23.72 -14.11
C GLY A 204 -23.54 23.37 -14.59
N VAL A 205 -23.69 22.31 -15.38
CA VAL A 205 -25.00 21.83 -15.85
C VAL A 205 -25.88 21.39 -14.68
N ILE A 206 -25.36 20.60 -13.74
CA ILE A 206 -26.17 20.09 -12.61
C ILE A 206 -26.62 21.24 -11.70
N CYS A 207 -25.75 22.19 -11.38
CA CYS A 207 -26.09 23.30 -10.49
C CYS A 207 -26.98 24.35 -11.16
N PHE A 208 -26.67 24.78 -12.40
CA PHE A 208 -27.44 25.83 -13.08
C PHE A 208 -28.71 25.32 -13.77
N VAL A 209 -28.85 24.02 -14.05
CA VAL A 209 -30.07 23.45 -14.64
C VAL A 209 -30.89 22.71 -13.58
N GLY A 210 -30.25 21.99 -12.66
CA GLY A 210 -30.94 21.21 -11.63
C GLY A 210 -31.66 22.06 -10.59
N MET A 211 -31.03 23.12 -10.07
CA MET A 211 -31.68 24.03 -9.10
C MET A 211 -32.94 24.71 -9.64
N PRO A 212 -32.96 25.31 -10.85
CA PRO A 212 -34.18 25.92 -11.36
C PRO A 212 -35.27 24.88 -11.65
N ILE A 213 -34.93 23.68 -12.15
CA ILE A 213 -35.92 22.59 -12.32
C ILE A 213 -36.55 22.22 -10.97
N LEU A 214 -35.74 22.06 -9.92
CA LEU A 214 -36.24 21.71 -8.59
C LEU A 214 -37.13 22.81 -8.00
N TRP A 215 -36.78 24.07 -8.27
CA TRP A 215 -37.60 25.23 -7.90
C TRP A 215 -38.94 25.25 -8.64
N PHE A 216 -38.95 24.97 -9.95
CA PHE A 216 -40.19 24.84 -10.73
C PHE A 216 -41.06 23.68 -10.24
N ILE A 217 -40.46 22.54 -9.89
CA ILE A 217 -41.19 21.39 -9.31
C ILE A 217 -41.81 21.78 -7.96
N PHE A 218 -41.07 22.46 -7.09
CA PHE A 218 -41.59 22.91 -5.80
C PHE A 218 -42.76 23.88 -5.96
N ILE A 219 -42.65 24.84 -6.88
CA ILE A 219 -43.74 25.77 -7.18
C ILE A 219 -44.96 25.04 -7.74
N ALA A 220 -44.77 24.10 -8.65
CA ALA A 220 -45.86 23.29 -9.19
C ALA A 220 -46.54 22.43 -8.12
N ALA A 221 -45.77 21.86 -7.19
CA ALA A 221 -46.29 21.03 -6.09
C ALA A 221 -46.98 21.84 -4.97
N THR A 222 -46.66 23.12 -4.82
CA THR A 222 -47.23 24.00 -3.77
C THR A 222 -48.34 24.91 -4.28
N ARG A 223 -48.46 25.10 -5.60
CA ARG A 223 -49.57 25.83 -6.25
C ARG A 223 -50.60 24.92 -6.92
N GLY A 224 -50.40 23.60 -6.86
CA GLY A 224 -51.36 22.58 -7.30
C GLY A 224 -52.33 22.17 -6.20
#